data_AF-A0A135VRD2-F1
#
_entry.id   AF-A0A135VRD2-F1
#
_cell.length_a   1.000
_cell.length_b   1.000
_cell.length_c   1.000
_cell.angle_alpha   90.00
_cell.angle_beta   90.00
_cell.angle_gamma   90.00
#
_symmetry.space_group_name_H-M   'P 1'
#
loop_
_entity.id
_entity.type
_entity.pdbx_description
1 polymer ?
#
loop_
_entity_poly.entity_id
_entity_poly.type
_entity_poly.pdbx_seq_one_letter_code
_entity_poly.pdbx_strand_id
1 'polypeptide(L)'
;MGQVLGTLFGLITAFAMTFVVLMLGVFMPNDLIASTIVDDFLATSELEIRLAVVGTILYPAPTLLGSTSLGSLVGYGAPGATVLMWLAWGTGGLIAGLMTKEIFPGILSAVFSAIIGAFLTWLLFFMISPSFASTGIAAIFQQGSLLIMQASLEGTIYPAIACAIGGLLGGAITRDR
;
A
#
# COMPACT_ATOMS: atom_id res chain seq x y z
N MET A 1 -6.07 21.39 -6.26
CA MET A 1 -5.78 21.32 -4.81
C MET A 1 -6.52 20.16 -4.13
N GLY A 2 -7.83 19.99 -4.34
CA GLY A 2 -8.62 18.91 -3.72
C GLY A 2 -8.13 17.48 -4.03
N GLN A 3 -7.67 17.20 -5.24
CA GLN A 3 -7.10 15.89 -5.62
C GLN A 3 -5.83 15.57 -4.81
N VAL A 4 -4.89 16.51 -4.71
CA VAL A 4 -3.64 16.30 -3.95
C VAL A 4 -3.94 16.05 -2.47
N LEU A 5 -4.86 16.82 -1.88
CA LEU A 5 -5.28 16.62 -0.50
C LEU A 5 -6.00 15.28 -0.32
N GLY A 6 -6.95 14.94 -1.19
CA GLY A 6 -7.66 13.67 -1.16
C GLY A 6 -6.73 12.46 -1.27
N THR A 7 -5.74 12.53 -2.15
CA THR A 7 -4.67 11.54 -2.28
C THR A 7 -3.85 11.41 -1.00
N LEU A 8 -3.38 12.53 -0.43
CA LEU A 8 -2.58 12.50 0.81
C LEU A 8 -3.36 11.93 1.99
N PHE A 9 -4.60 12.39 2.21
CA PHE A 9 -5.44 11.87 3.28
C PHE A 9 -5.84 10.42 3.04
N GLY A 10 -6.12 10.03 1.80
CA GLY A 10 -6.42 8.64 1.44
C GLY A 10 -5.24 7.71 1.74
N LEU A 11 -4.02 8.12 1.38
CA LEU A 11 -2.80 7.37 1.69
C LEU A 11 -2.58 7.25 3.20
N ILE A 12 -2.66 8.35 3.95
CA ILE A 12 -2.51 8.34 5.42
C ILE A 12 -3.56 7.42 6.06
N THR A 13 -4.80 7.47 5.57
CA THR A 13 -5.90 6.64 6.09
C THR A 13 -5.65 5.16 5.81
N ALA A 14 -5.23 4.81 4.60
CA ALA A 14 -4.93 3.42 4.23
C ALA A 14 -3.77 2.85 5.09
N PHE A 15 -2.71 3.64 5.30
CA PHE A 15 -1.60 3.28 6.18
C PHE A 15 -2.04 3.12 7.64
N ALA A 16 -2.75 4.10 8.20
CA ALA A 16 -3.21 4.07 9.58
C ALA A 16 -4.16 2.88 9.84
N MET A 17 -5.11 2.63 8.93
CA MET A 17 -6.02 1.49 9.03
C MET A 17 -5.28 0.16 9.05
N THR A 18 -4.35 -0.04 8.11
CA THR A 18 -3.57 -1.29 8.04
C THR A 18 -2.73 -1.48 9.30
N PHE A 19 -2.09 -0.41 9.79
CA PHE A 19 -1.28 -0.44 11.00
C PHE A 19 -2.11 -0.80 12.24
N VAL A 20 -3.28 -0.16 12.42
CA VAL A 20 -4.19 -0.45 13.55
C VAL A 20 -4.70 -1.88 13.48
N VAL A 21 -5.07 -2.36 12.29
CA VAL A 21 -5.58 -3.72 12.11
C VAL A 21 -4.50 -4.75 12.43
N LEU A 22 -3.24 -4.55 12.03
CA LEU A 22 -2.14 -5.44 12.40
C LEU A 22 -1.84 -5.44 13.90
N MET A 23 -1.92 -4.29 14.57
CA MET A 23 -1.77 -4.22 16.04
C MET A 23 -2.85 -5.02 16.77
N LEU A 24 -4.05 -5.12 16.21
CA LEU A 24 -5.16 -5.92 16.73
C LEU A 24 -5.23 -7.32 16.08
N GLY A 25 -4.30 -7.66 15.18
CA GLY A 25 -4.34 -8.83 14.33
C GLY A 25 -4.29 -10.15 15.09
N VAL A 26 -3.72 -10.16 16.30
CA VAL A 26 -3.64 -11.34 17.18
C VAL A 26 -5.04 -11.87 17.54
N PHE A 27 -6.05 -11.01 17.56
CA PHE A 27 -7.43 -11.39 17.86
C PHE A 27 -8.26 -11.69 16.61
N MET A 28 -7.67 -11.60 15.42
CA MET A 28 -8.38 -11.81 14.16
C MET A 28 -8.21 -13.27 13.67
N PRO A 29 -9.27 -13.87 13.10
CA PRO A 29 -9.18 -15.17 12.46
C PRO A 29 -8.10 -15.21 11.36
N ASN A 30 -7.40 -16.35 11.30
CA ASN A 30 -6.36 -16.61 10.29
C ASN A 30 -6.85 -16.52 8.84
N ASP A 31 -8.15 -16.77 8.63
CA ASP A 31 -8.80 -16.66 7.32
C ASP A 31 -8.91 -15.20 6.84
N LEU A 32 -8.86 -14.22 7.75
CA LEU A 32 -8.89 -12.80 7.42
C LEU A 32 -7.48 -12.22 7.24
N ILE A 33 -6.55 -12.62 8.12
CA ILE A 33 -5.14 -12.21 8.10
C ILE A 33 -4.31 -13.40 8.54
N ALA A 34 -3.35 -13.82 7.71
CA ALA A 34 -2.44 -14.89 8.10
C ALA A 34 -1.62 -14.48 9.34
N SER A 35 -1.59 -15.32 10.38
CA SER A 35 -0.88 -15.06 11.63
C SER A 35 0.60 -14.81 11.40
N THR A 36 1.21 -15.42 10.38
CA THR A 36 2.61 -15.18 10.01
C THR A 36 2.88 -13.71 9.70
N ILE A 37 1.94 -12.99 9.08
CA ILE A 37 2.09 -11.56 8.76
C ILE A 37 2.00 -10.73 10.05
N VAL A 38 1.12 -11.12 10.97
CA VAL A 38 0.96 -10.47 12.27
C VAL A 38 2.20 -10.70 13.14
N ASP A 39 2.72 -11.93 13.12
CA ASP A 39 3.94 -12.31 13.85
C ASP A 39 5.15 -11.53 13.33
N ASP A 40 5.34 -11.45 12.01
CA ASP A 40 6.40 -10.63 11.39
C ASP A 40 6.30 -9.15 11.81
N PHE A 41 5.08 -8.61 11.89
CA PHE A 41 4.84 -7.23 12.30
C PHE A 41 5.13 -7.00 13.79
N LEU A 42 4.73 -7.93 14.67
CA LEU A 42 4.88 -7.79 16.12
C LEU A 42 6.28 -8.16 16.62
N ALA A 43 6.99 -9.04 15.91
CA ALA A 43 8.34 -9.49 16.26
C ALA A 43 9.39 -8.37 16.12
N THR A 44 9.09 -7.32 15.36
CA THR A 44 10.01 -6.20 15.10
C THR A 44 9.67 -5.02 16.02
N SER A 45 10.66 -4.38 16.64
CA SER A 45 10.48 -3.18 17.46
C SER A 45 10.72 -1.88 16.71
N GLU A 46 11.40 -1.95 15.57
CA GLU A 46 11.74 -0.81 14.71
C GLU A 46 10.52 -0.38 13.87
N LEU A 47 10.22 0.92 13.87
CA LEU A 47 9.06 1.46 13.16
C LEU A 47 9.21 1.28 11.66
N GLU A 48 10.42 1.41 11.16
CA GLU A 48 10.82 1.30 9.77
C GLU A 48 10.47 -0.09 9.20
N ILE A 49 10.80 -1.16 9.94
CA ILE A 49 10.51 -2.54 9.53
C ILE A 49 9.01 -2.82 9.61
N ARG A 50 8.31 -2.31 10.63
CA ARG A 50 6.85 -2.40 10.70
C ARG A 50 6.16 -1.72 9.54
N LEU A 51 6.63 -0.53 9.15
CA LEU A 51 6.14 0.18 7.97
C LEU A 51 6.43 -0.61 6.69
N ALA A 52 7.56 -1.29 6.61
CA ALA A 52 7.90 -2.15 5.49
C ALA A 52 6.94 -3.34 5.37
N VAL A 53 6.61 -4.01 6.48
CA VAL A 53 5.59 -5.07 6.54
C VAL A 53 4.23 -4.54 6.05
N VAL A 54 3.80 -3.36 6.54
CA VAL A 54 2.58 -2.69 6.04
C VAL A 54 2.65 -2.43 4.54
N GLY A 55 3.80 -1.99 4.02
CA GLY A 55 4.03 -1.80 2.59
C GLY A 55 3.80 -3.06 1.76
N THR A 56 4.28 -4.22 2.23
CA THR A 56 4.05 -5.51 1.55
C THR A 56 2.56 -5.90 1.49
N ILE A 57 1.80 -5.55 2.52
CA ILE A 57 0.35 -5.80 2.59
C ILE A 57 -0.38 -4.88 1.62
N LEU A 58 -0.02 -3.59 1.60
CA LEU A 58 -0.65 -2.59 0.75
C LEU A 58 -0.36 -2.81 -0.73
N TYR A 59 0.78 -3.42 -1.09
CA TYR A 59 1.21 -3.63 -2.49
C TYR A 59 1.51 -5.10 -2.79
N PRO A 60 0.48 -5.96 -2.85
CA PRO A 60 0.66 -7.37 -3.14
C PRO A 60 0.90 -7.63 -4.63
N ALA A 61 1.76 -8.59 -4.96
CA ALA A 61 2.00 -8.94 -6.35
C ALA A 61 0.75 -9.54 -7.03
N PRO A 62 0.49 -9.17 -8.30
CA PRO A 62 -0.45 -9.87 -9.15
C PRO A 62 0.14 -11.22 -9.57
N THR A 63 -0.23 -12.28 -8.85
CA THR A 63 0.17 -13.67 -9.12
C THR A 63 -0.15 -14.14 -10.54
N LEU A 64 -1.18 -13.56 -11.18
CA LEU A 64 -1.57 -13.83 -12.58
C LEU A 64 -0.55 -13.37 -13.62
N LEU A 65 0.36 -12.45 -13.28
CA LEU A 65 1.37 -11.92 -14.21
C LEU A 65 2.75 -12.59 -14.06
N GLY A 66 2.85 -13.66 -13.26
CA GLY A 66 4.14 -14.29 -12.94
C GLY A 66 5.09 -13.39 -12.13
N SER A 67 4.55 -12.32 -11.54
CA SER A 67 5.31 -11.37 -10.73
C SER A 67 5.69 -11.97 -9.36
N THR A 68 6.88 -11.61 -8.87
CA THR A 68 7.32 -12.00 -7.52
C THR A 68 6.80 -10.97 -6.53
N SER A 69 6.17 -11.42 -5.45
CA SER A 69 5.64 -10.51 -4.43
C SER A 69 6.73 -9.76 -3.70
N LEU A 70 6.39 -8.54 -3.25
CA LEU A 70 7.29 -7.73 -2.44
C LEU A 70 7.71 -8.50 -1.18
N GLY A 71 6.75 -9.13 -0.49
CA GLY A 71 6.99 -9.95 0.70
C GLY A 71 7.90 -11.14 0.41
N SER A 72 7.77 -11.78 -0.76
CA SER A 72 8.67 -12.86 -1.19
C SER A 72 10.08 -12.39 -1.53
N LEU A 73 10.22 -11.18 -2.11
CA LEU A 73 11.53 -10.60 -2.43
C LEU A 73 12.32 -10.21 -1.17
N VAL A 74 11.62 -9.69 -0.16
CA VAL A 74 12.25 -9.21 1.09
C VAL A 74 12.28 -10.26 2.19
N GLY A 75 11.49 -11.32 2.06
CA GLY A 75 11.48 -12.47 2.96
C GLY A 75 10.60 -12.33 4.20
N TYR A 76 9.78 -11.28 4.28
CA TYR A 76 8.86 -11.02 5.39
C TYR A 76 7.59 -10.30 4.91
N GLY A 77 6.52 -10.35 5.71
CA GLY A 77 5.25 -9.69 5.41
C GLY A 77 4.36 -10.49 4.46
N ALA A 78 3.50 -9.80 3.72
CA ALA A 78 2.47 -10.45 2.90
C ALA A 78 3.03 -10.93 1.54
N PRO A 79 2.93 -12.24 1.23
CA PRO A 79 3.34 -12.76 -0.08
C PRO A 79 2.27 -12.60 -1.17
N GLY A 80 1.07 -12.12 -0.82
CA GLY A 80 -0.06 -12.05 -1.73
C GLY A 80 -1.14 -11.07 -1.26
N ALA A 81 -2.19 -10.94 -2.06
CA ALA A 81 -3.28 -10.02 -1.76
C ALA A 81 -4.06 -10.46 -0.52
N THR A 82 -4.27 -9.52 0.39
CA THR A 82 -5.02 -9.76 1.64
C THR A 82 -6.30 -8.94 1.67
N VAL A 83 -7.24 -9.31 2.54
CA VAL A 83 -8.45 -8.51 2.79
C VAL A 83 -8.09 -7.11 3.29
N LEU A 84 -6.96 -6.96 4.01
CA LEU A 84 -6.48 -5.67 4.50
C LEU A 84 -6.16 -4.68 3.39
N MET A 85 -5.54 -5.16 2.31
CA MET A 85 -5.24 -4.34 1.14
C MET A 85 -6.52 -3.75 0.56
N TRP A 86 -7.54 -4.59 0.35
CA TRP A 86 -8.84 -4.16 -0.18
C TRP A 86 -9.52 -3.14 0.75
N LEU A 87 -9.51 -3.40 2.05
CA LEU A 87 -10.13 -2.54 3.05
C LEU A 87 -9.40 -1.19 3.17
N ALA A 88 -8.07 -1.21 3.21
CA ALA A 88 -7.24 -0.02 3.33
C ALA A 88 -7.34 0.88 2.09
N TRP A 89 -7.13 0.32 0.89
CA TRP A 89 -7.20 1.10 -0.35
C TRP A 89 -8.62 1.45 -0.76
N GLY A 90 -9.60 0.60 -0.46
CA GLY A 90 -11.02 0.94 -0.64
C GLY A 90 -11.42 2.15 0.23
N THR A 91 -10.98 2.17 1.49
CA THR A 91 -11.23 3.31 2.40
C THR A 91 -10.45 4.56 1.96
N GLY A 92 -9.18 4.40 1.59
CA GLY A 92 -8.37 5.51 1.07
C GLY A 92 -8.97 6.13 -0.20
N GLY A 93 -9.47 5.28 -1.12
CA GLY A 93 -10.20 5.70 -2.30
C GLY A 93 -11.50 6.44 -1.96
N LEU A 94 -12.27 5.95 -0.99
CA LEU A 94 -13.48 6.62 -0.51
C LEU A 94 -13.18 8.04 -0.04
N ILE A 95 -12.17 8.22 0.81
CA ILE A 95 -11.76 9.55 1.30
C ILE A 95 -11.33 10.46 0.14
N ALA A 96 -10.55 9.95 -0.81
CA ALA A 96 -10.15 10.71 -1.99
C ALA A 96 -11.37 11.16 -2.82
N GLY A 97 -12.33 10.26 -3.04
CA GLY A 97 -13.59 10.57 -3.72
C GLY A 97 -14.38 11.67 -3.01
N LEU A 98 -14.56 11.54 -1.69
CA LEU A 98 -15.28 12.51 -0.87
C LEU A 98 -14.68 13.92 -0.95
N MET A 99 -13.35 14.03 -0.98
CA MET A 99 -12.62 15.30 -1.06
C MET A 99 -12.69 15.95 -2.45
N THR A 100 -12.84 15.16 -3.51
CA THR A 100 -12.97 15.68 -4.88
C THR A 100 -14.39 16.06 -5.25
N LYS A 101 -15.41 15.48 -4.61
CA LYS A 101 -16.85 15.73 -4.85
C LYS A 101 -17.35 15.45 -6.27
N GLU A 102 -16.53 14.79 -7.08
CA GLU A 102 -16.86 14.43 -8.46
C GLU A 102 -16.39 13.00 -8.75
N ILE A 103 -17.15 12.26 -9.56
CA ILE A 103 -16.89 10.84 -9.81
C ILE A 103 -15.57 10.63 -10.56
N PHE A 104 -15.40 11.30 -11.71
CA PHE A 104 -14.22 11.09 -12.55
C PHE A 104 -12.92 11.56 -11.88
N PRO A 105 -12.85 12.79 -11.33
CA PRO A 105 -11.71 13.21 -10.52
C PRO A 105 -11.46 12.35 -9.29
N GLY A 106 -12.50 11.83 -8.63
CA GLY A 106 -12.36 10.95 -7.47
C GLY A 106 -11.66 9.64 -7.80
N ILE A 107 -12.07 8.99 -8.90
CA ILE A 107 -11.42 7.77 -9.39
C ILE A 107 -9.97 8.04 -9.77
N LEU A 108 -9.71 9.09 -10.56
CA LEU A 108 -8.35 9.43 -10.98
C LEU A 108 -7.44 9.77 -9.80
N SER A 109 -7.93 10.52 -8.81
CA SER A 109 -7.19 10.86 -7.59
C SER A 109 -6.85 9.60 -6.79
N ALA A 110 -7.80 8.67 -6.66
CA ALA A 110 -7.61 7.43 -5.92
C ALA A 110 -6.58 6.50 -6.59
N VAL A 111 -6.65 6.34 -7.92
CA VAL A 111 -5.66 5.55 -8.67
C VAL A 111 -4.28 6.20 -8.58
N PHE A 112 -4.19 7.52 -8.73
CA PHE A 112 -2.94 8.25 -8.59
C PHE A 112 -2.33 8.10 -7.19
N SER A 113 -3.16 8.07 -6.14
CA SER A 113 -2.73 7.78 -4.77
C SER A 113 -2.09 6.40 -4.62
N ALA A 114 -2.67 5.38 -5.26
CA ALA A 114 -2.11 4.03 -5.24
C ALA A 114 -0.74 3.99 -5.92
N ILE A 115 -0.56 4.70 -7.05
CA ILE A 115 0.72 4.78 -7.75
C ILE A 115 1.79 5.51 -6.92
N ILE A 116 1.45 6.66 -6.33
CA ILE A 116 2.39 7.41 -5.47
C ILE A 116 2.82 6.56 -4.28
N GLY A 117 1.89 5.90 -3.61
CA GLY A 117 2.24 5.07 -2.46
C GLY A 117 3.14 3.88 -2.85
N ALA A 118 3.10 3.39 -4.10
CA ALA A 118 3.99 2.35 -4.57
C ALA A 118 5.43 2.86 -4.67
N PHE A 119 5.61 4.08 -5.18
CA PHE A 119 6.90 4.75 -5.17
C PHE A 119 7.40 5.04 -3.74
N LEU A 120 6.51 5.46 -2.83
CA LEU A 120 6.88 5.68 -1.42
C LEU A 120 7.27 4.36 -0.73
N THR A 121 6.58 3.27 -1.05
CA THR A 121 6.91 1.94 -0.54
C THR A 121 8.27 1.50 -1.05
N TRP A 122 8.53 1.63 -2.35
CA TRP A 122 9.85 1.39 -2.92
C TRP A 122 10.95 2.22 -2.23
N LEU A 123 10.74 3.53 -2.05
CA LEU A 123 11.70 4.39 -1.37
C LEU A 123 11.91 4.00 0.10
N LEU A 124 10.86 3.56 0.80
CA LEU A 124 10.98 3.02 2.15
C LEU A 124 11.91 1.80 2.16
N PHE A 125 11.66 0.81 1.29
CA PHE A 125 12.52 -0.37 1.19
C PHE A 125 13.97 -0.03 0.80
N PHE A 126 14.16 0.96 -0.06
CA PHE A 126 15.47 1.47 -0.40
C PHE A 126 16.21 2.04 0.82
N MET A 127 15.52 2.81 1.67
CA MET A 127 16.11 3.45 2.84
C MET A 127 16.42 2.50 3.99
N ILE A 128 15.59 1.47 4.20
CA ILE A 128 15.74 0.52 5.32
C ILE A 128 16.73 -0.61 5.00
N SER A 129 16.96 -0.90 3.72
CA SER A 129 17.80 -2.04 3.33
C SER A 129 19.29 -1.74 3.62
N PRO A 130 19.95 -2.52 4.50
CA PRO A 130 21.34 -2.27 4.88
C PRO A 130 22.30 -2.35 3.69
N SER A 131 21.96 -3.15 2.68
CA SER A 131 22.77 -3.33 1.47
C SER A 131 22.86 -2.04 0.64
N PHE A 132 21.80 -1.23 0.58
CA PHE A 132 21.78 0.03 -0.18
C PHE A 132 22.30 1.20 0.63
N ALA A 133 22.11 1.19 1.96
CA ALA A 133 22.60 2.23 2.86
C ALA A 133 24.14 2.41 2.80
N SER A 134 24.88 1.34 2.51
CA SER A 134 26.35 1.36 2.42
C SER A 134 26.92 2.03 1.16
N THR A 135 26.12 2.15 0.09
CA THR A 135 26.57 2.65 -1.23
C THR A 135 26.03 4.04 -1.57
N GLY A 136 25.26 4.67 -0.66
CA GLY A 136 24.71 6.00 -0.83
C GLY A 136 23.61 6.10 -1.89
N ILE A 137 23.21 7.33 -2.26
CA ILE A 137 22.08 7.60 -3.18
C ILE A 137 22.25 6.92 -4.55
N ALA A 138 23.50 6.71 -5.01
CA ALA A 138 23.77 6.04 -6.28
C ALA A 138 23.26 4.59 -6.32
N ALA A 139 23.02 3.95 -5.16
CA ALA A 139 22.46 2.62 -5.07
C ALA A 139 20.99 2.53 -5.55
N ILE A 140 20.29 3.65 -5.69
CA ILE A 140 18.87 3.65 -6.09
C ILE A 140 18.65 3.07 -7.48
N PHE A 141 19.66 3.18 -8.36
CA PHE A 141 19.64 2.64 -9.72
C PHE A 141 20.29 1.26 -9.84
N GLN A 142 20.70 0.65 -8.72
CA GLN A 142 21.20 -0.73 -8.73
C GLN A 142 20.06 -1.72 -8.98
N GLN A 143 20.40 -2.86 -9.59
CA GLN A 143 19.45 -3.89 -9.98
C GLN A 143 18.51 -4.29 -8.83
N GLY A 144 19.01 -4.47 -7.61
CA GLY A 144 18.18 -4.85 -6.45
C GLY A 144 17.10 -3.80 -6.12
N SER A 145 17.45 -2.52 -6.11
CA SER A 145 16.49 -1.43 -5.89
C SER A 145 15.45 -1.36 -7.02
N LEU A 146 15.89 -1.53 -8.27
CA LEU A 146 14.99 -1.52 -9.43
C LEU A 146 14.02 -2.72 -9.45
N LEU A 147 14.44 -3.88 -8.94
CA LEU A 147 13.55 -5.03 -8.77
C LEU A 147 12.45 -4.77 -7.72
N ILE A 148 12.79 -4.12 -6.61
CA ILE A 148 11.80 -3.72 -5.59
C ILE A 148 10.85 -2.67 -6.16
N MET A 149 11.36 -1.72 -6.96
CA MET A 149 10.54 -0.74 -7.65
C MET A 149 9.55 -1.41 -8.59
N GLN A 150 10.03 -2.35 -9.42
CA GLN A 150 9.20 -3.12 -10.34
C GLN A 150 8.10 -3.87 -9.58
N ALA A 151 8.44 -4.60 -8.53
CA ALA A 151 7.48 -5.36 -7.74
C ALA A 151 6.45 -4.45 -7.04
N SER A 152 6.85 -3.27 -6.57
CA SER A 152 5.94 -2.27 -5.97
C SER A 152 4.94 -1.72 -7.00
N LEU A 153 5.42 -1.40 -8.21
CA LEU A 153 4.60 -0.88 -9.30
C LEU A 153 3.64 -1.94 -9.85
N GLU A 154 4.11 -3.17 -10.04
CA GLU A 154 3.27 -4.31 -10.42
C GLU A 154 2.21 -4.59 -9.33
N GLY A 155 2.60 -4.46 -8.06
CA GLY A 155 1.69 -4.59 -6.91
C GLY A 155 0.61 -3.51 -6.82
N THR A 156 0.65 -2.46 -7.66
CA THR A 156 -0.33 -1.37 -7.64
C THR A 156 -1.66 -1.75 -8.30
N ILE A 157 -1.72 -2.81 -9.09
CA ILE A 157 -2.92 -3.17 -9.88
C ILE A 157 -4.15 -3.38 -8.97
N TYR A 158 -4.05 -4.22 -7.95
CA TYR A 158 -5.18 -4.48 -7.05
C TYR A 158 -5.54 -3.26 -6.17
N PRO A 159 -4.57 -2.56 -5.55
CA PRO A 159 -4.81 -1.27 -4.89
C PRO A 159 -5.54 -0.27 -5.77
N ALA A 160 -5.15 -0.13 -7.04
CA ALA A 160 -5.77 0.82 -7.97
C ALA A 160 -7.25 0.47 -8.22
N ILE A 161 -7.60 -0.82 -8.32
CA ILE A 161 -8.99 -1.28 -8.45
C ILE A 161 -9.79 -0.95 -7.18
N ALA A 162 -9.26 -1.29 -6.00
CA ALA A 162 -9.89 -1.00 -4.71
C ALA A 162 -10.13 0.51 -4.54
N CYS A 163 -9.10 1.31 -4.83
CA CYS A 163 -9.15 2.76 -4.84
C CYS A 163 -10.18 3.31 -5.80
N ALA A 164 -10.26 2.80 -7.03
CA ALA A 164 -11.23 3.26 -8.02
C ALA A 164 -12.66 3.03 -7.56
N ILE A 165 -12.95 1.86 -6.97
CA ILE A 165 -14.27 1.56 -6.40
C ILE A 165 -14.58 2.52 -5.24
N GLY A 166 -13.65 2.70 -4.30
CA GLY A 166 -13.80 3.65 -3.20
C GLY A 166 -14.02 5.08 -3.70
N GLY A 167 -13.21 5.54 -4.65
CA GLY A 167 -13.28 6.87 -5.25
C GLY A 167 -14.59 7.15 -5.96
N LEU A 168 -15.13 6.16 -6.67
CA LEU A 168 -16.46 6.24 -7.28
C LEU A 168 -17.55 6.42 -6.22
N LEU A 169 -17.52 5.62 -5.14
CA LEU A 169 -18.48 5.73 -4.05
C LEU A 169 -18.38 7.09 -3.35
N GLY A 170 -17.17 7.54 -3.03
CA GLY A 170 -16.93 8.81 -2.35
C GLY A 170 -17.38 10.00 -3.19
N GLY A 171 -17.02 10.02 -4.48
CA GLY A 171 -17.41 11.09 -5.40
C GLY A 171 -18.91 11.11 -5.72
N ALA A 172 -19.61 9.98 -5.61
CA ALA A 172 -21.06 9.92 -5.79
C ALA A 172 -21.83 10.44 -4.57
N ILE A 173 -21.34 10.20 -3.35
CA ILE A 173 -22.02 10.59 -2.10
C ILE A 173 -22.00 12.12 -1.90
N THR A 174 -20.89 12.79 -2.20
CA THR A 174 -20.70 14.22 -1.93
C THR A 174 -21.00 15.13 -3.11
N ARG A 175 -21.57 14.57 -4.18
CA ARG A 175 -21.99 15.35 -5.34
C ARG A 175 -23.16 16.25 -4.95
N ASP A 176 -22.95 17.56 -5.03
CA ASP A 176 -24.04 18.52 -4.93
C ASP A 176 -25.04 18.24 -6.07
N ARG A 177 -26.32 18.06 -5.71
CA ARG A 177 -27.41 17.74 -6.65
C ARG A 177 -27.78 18.95 -7.49
#